data_AF-A0A842LKK6-F1
#
_entry.id   AF-A0A842LKK6-F1
#
_cell.length_a   1.000
_cell.length_b   1.000
_cell.length_c   1.000
_cell.angle_alpha   90.00
_cell.angle_beta   90.00
_cell.angle_gamma   90.00
#
_symmetry.space_group_name_H-M   'P 1'
#
loop_
_entity.id
_entity.type
_entity.pdbx_description
1 polymer ?
#
loop_
_entity_poly.entity_id
_entity_poly.type
_entity_poly.pdbx_seq_one_letter_code
_entity_poly.pdbx_strand_id
1 'polypeptide(L)'
;MSYYNHPLLKRDVIEYREYQVNIAKKASERSLLVVLPTGLGKTVIALIVMLERLLECGGKVLMLAPTKPLVEQHYEFIKNVTILHPRSI
;
A
#
# COMPACT_ATOMS: atom_id res chain seq x y z
N MET A 1 -20.80 3.45 -1.70
CA MET A 1 -19.43 3.86 -1.32
C MET A 1 -18.52 3.57 -2.50
N SER A 2 -17.53 4.43 -2.79
CA SER A 2 -16.55 4.18 -3.85
C SER A 2 -15.31 3.47 -3.29
N TYR A 3 -14.72 2.60 -4.08
CA TYR A 3 -13.53 1.82 -3.72
C TYR A 3 -12.37 2.17 -4.65
N TYR A 4 -11.15 2.15 -4.10
CA TYR A 4 -9.95 2.22 -4.91
C TYR A 4 -9.73 0.86 -5.57
N ASN A 5 -9.56 0.87 -6.89
CA ASN A 5 -9.40 -0.34 -7.70
C ASN A 5 -8.00 -0.36 -8.31
N HIS A 6 -7.37 -1.54 -8.27
CA HIS A 6 -6.05 -1.76 -8.86
C HIS A 6 -5.94 -3.23 -9.31
N PRO A 7 -5.28 -3.56 -10.44
CA PRO A 7 -5.19 -4.94 -10.95
C PRO A 7 -4.64 -5.97 -9.95
N LEU A 8 -3.76 -5.52 -9.05
CA LEU A 8 -3.13 -6.34 -8.00
C LEU A 8 -3.88 -6.33 -6.65
N LEU A 9 -5.05 -5.70 -6.58
CA LEU A 9 -5.88 -5.59 -5.37
C LEU A 9 -7.13 -6.49 -5.49
N LYS A 10 -7.61 -7.03 -4.38
CA LYS A 10 -8.94 -7.64 -4.33
C LYS A 10 -10.02 -6.57 -4.52
N ARG A 11 -11.20 -6.97 -5.01
CA ARG A 11 -12.30 -6.03 -5.24
C ARG A 11 -12.88 -5.53 -3.91
N ASP A 12 -13.22 -4.24 -3.88
CA ASP A 12 -13.99 -3.59 -2.81
C ASP A 12 -13.38 -3.71 -1.39
N VAL A 13 -12.05 -3.85 -1.28
CA VAL A 13 -11.35 -3.99 0.02
C VAL A 13 -10.71 -2.70 0.54
N ILE A 14 -10.49 -1.69 -0.32
CA ILE A 14 -9.95 -0.38 0.07
C ILE A 14 -10.95 0.71 -0.30
N GLU A 15 -11.48 1.40 0.70
CA GLU A 15 -12.31 2.60 0.49
C GLU A 15 -11.52 3.67 -0.27
N TYR A 16 -12.17 4.29 -1.25
CA TYR A 16 -11.56 5.40 -1.97
C TYR A 16 -11.47 6.63 -1.07
N ARG A 17 -10.24 7.13 -0.90
CA ARG A 17 -9.97 8.41 -0.22
C ARG A 17 -9.00 9.22 -1.06
N GLU A 18 -9.49 10.35 -1.58
CA GLU A 18 -8.75 11.18 -2.53
C GLU A 18 -7.36 11.59 -2.01
N TYR A 19 -7.25 11.99 -0.74
CA TYR A 19 -5.96 12.37 -0.16
C TYR A 19 -4.93 11.23 -0.16
N GLN A 20 -5.36 9.98 0.01
CA GLN A 20 -4.45 8.82 0.01
C GLN A 20 -3.88 8.59 -1.38
N VAL A 21 -4.75 8.66 -2.40
CA VAL A 21 -4.37 8.53 -3.82
C VAL A 21 -3.44 9.67 -4.24
N ASN A 22 -3.77 10.92 -3.87
CA ASN A 22 -2.95 12.08 -4.20
C ASN A 22 -1.57 12.04 -3.55
N ILE A 23 -1.45 11.56 -2.30
CA ILE A 23 -0.14 11.38 -1.65
C ILE A 23 0.65 10.25 -2.33
N ALA A 24 -0.01 9.12 -2.62
CA ALA A 24 0.65 7.99 -3.27
C ALA A 24 1.19 8.34 -4.67
N LYS A 25 0.41 9.10 -5.47
CA LYS A 25 0.86 9.62 -6.76
C LYS A 25 2.11 10.49 -6.64
N LYS A 26 2.15 11.40 -5.67
CA LYS A 26 3.37 12.22 -5.44
C LYS A 26 4.58 11.36 -5.03
N ALA A 27 4.35 10.25 -4.34
CA ALA A 27 5.40 9.32 -3.91
C ALA A 27 5.88 8.37 -5.03
N SER A 28 5.10 8.16 -6.09
CA SER A 28 5.57 7.44 -7.29
C SER A 28 6.51 8.29 -8.15
N GLU A 29 6.41 9.62 -8.07
CA GLU A 29 7.27 10.54 -8.81
C GLU A 29 8.63 10.79 -8.12
N ARG A 30 8.66 10.82 -6.78
CA ARG A 30 9.86 11.12 -5.98
C ARG A 30 9.79 10.59 -4.55
N SER A 31 10.94 10.50 -3.88
CA SER A 31 11.02 10.19 -2.45
C SER A 31 10.33 11.25 -1.59
N LEU A 32 9.54 10.82 -0.61
CA LEU A 32 8.75 11.70 0.28
C LEU A 32 8.76 11.21 1.73
N LEU A 33 8.58 12.15 2.66
CA LEU A 33 8.23 11.89 4.05
C LEU A 33 6.76 12.23 4.27
N VAL A 34 5.94 11.22 4.62
CA VAL A 34 4.51 11.40 4.87
C VAL A 34 4.25 11.54 6.36
N VAL A 35 3.85 12.75 6.78
CA VAL A 35 3.50 13.06 8.17
C VAL A 35 1.98 13.11 8.31
N LEU A 36 1.40 12.05 8.90
CA LEU A 36 -0.04 11.96 9.18
C LEU A 36 -0.25 11.33 10.57
N PRO A 37 -1.29 11.73 11.32
CA PRO A 37 -1.75 11.01 12.50
C PRO A 37 -2.01 9.51 12.23
N THR A 38 -1.97 8.71 13.29
CA THR A 38 -2.38 7.30 13.22
C THR A 38 -3.88 7.20 12.94
N GLY A 39 -4.31 6.16 12.23
CA GLY A 39 -5.71 6.00 11.81
C GLY A 39 -6.08 6.65 10.46
N LEU A 40 -5.23 7.52 9.90
CA LEU A 40 -5.48 8.14 8.59
C LEU A 40 -4.98 7.31 7.38
N GLY A 41 -4.56 6.07 7.61
CA GLY A 41 -4.23 5.14 6.53
C GLY A 41 -2.86 5.33 5.88
N LYS A 42 -1.83 5.65 6.66
CA LYS A 42 -0.42 5.64 6.18
C LYS A 42 -0.04 4.31 5.50
N THR A 43 -0.50 3.19 6.05
CA THR A 43 -0.29 1.85 5.47
C THR A 43 -1.03 1.67 4.13
N VAL A 44 -2.21 2.27 3.98
CA VAL A 44 -2.95 2.25 2.70
C VAL A 44 -2.21 3.08 1.64
N ILE A 45 -1.67 4.25 2.02
CA ILE A 45 -0.83 5.04 1.11
C ILE A 45 0.39 4.23 0.66
N ALA A 46 1.10 3.58 1.59
CA ALA A 46 2.23 2.72 1.27
C ALA A 46 1.85 1.55 0.36
N LEU A 47 0.68 0.92 0.59
CA LEU A 47 0.12 -0.12 -0.26
C LEU A 47 -0.10 0.41 -1.69
N ILE A 48 -0.76 1.55 -1.86
CA ILE A 48 -1.01 2.13 -3.20
C ILE A 48 0.33 2.35 -3.92
N VAL A 49 1.32 2.96 -3.27
CA VAL A 49 2.65 3.17 -3.86
C VAL A 49 3.30 1.84 -4.25
N MET A 50 3.24 0.82 -3.39
CA MET A 50 3.77 -0.51 -3.68
C MET A 50 3.13 -1.11 -4.92
N LEU A 51 1.80 -1.06 -5.04
CA LEU A 51 1.06 -1.66 -6.14
C LEU A 51 1.35 -0.96 -7.47
N GLU A 52 1.37 0.38 -7.49
CA GLU A 52 1.72 1.17 -8.68
C GLU A 52 3.16 0.85 -9.12
N ARG A 53 4.12 0.81 -8.19
CA ARG A 53 5.52 0.47 -8.50
C ARG A 53 5.68 -0.93 -9.07
N LEU A 54 5.00 -1.92 -8.49
CA LEU A 54 5.03 -3.29 -8.99
C LEU A 54 4.40 -3.41 -10.38
N LEU A 55 3.34 -2.64 -10.67
CA LEU A 55 2.69 -2.64 -11.97
C LEU A 55 3.53 -1.94 -13.04
N GLU A 56 4.06 -0.76 -12.74
CA GLU A 56 4.81 0.08 -13.68
C GLU A 56 6.24 -0.44 -13.93
N CYS A 57 6.93 -0.85 -12.87
CA CYS A 57 8.36 -1.16 -12.91
C CYS A 57 8.67 -2.65 -12.70
N GLY A 58 7.72 -3.44 -12.21
CA GLY A 58 7.98 -4.80 -11.74
C GLY A 58 8.93 -4.83 -10.53
N GLY A 59 9.68 -5.92 -10.37
CA GLY A 59 10.73 -6.03 -9.36
C GLY A 59 10.22 -6.35 -7.95
N LYS A 60 10.83 -5.72 -6.94
CA LYS A 60 10.61 -6.01 -5.51
C LYS A 60 10.41 -4.73 -4.71
N VAL A 61 9.59 -4.81 -3.68
CA VAL A 61 9.38 -3.73 -2.70
C VAL A 61 9.79 -4.24 -1.31
N LEU A 62 10.45 -3.40 -0.54
CA LEU A 62 10.87 -3.69 0.83
C LEU A 62 10.17 -2.72 1.79
N MET A 63 9.32 -3.26 2.68
CA MET A 63 8.68 -2.49 3.75
C MET A 63 9.38 -2.79 5.07
N LEU A 64 9.90 -1.75 5.73
CA LEU A 64 10.60 -1.86 7.01
C LEU A 64 9.69 -1.39 8.14
N ALA A 65 9.74 -2.09 9.27
CA ALA A 65 9.05 -1.71 10.50
C ALA A 65 9.98 -1.96 11.71
N PRO A 66 9.80 -1.20 12.81
CA PRO A 66 10.77 -1.21 13.91
C PRO A 66 10.68 -2.45 14.82
N THR A 67 9.59 -3.22 14.76
CA THR A 67 9.38 -4.38 15.62
C THR A 67 8.75 -5.54 14.85
N LYS A 68 9.03 -6.77 15.29
CA LYS A 68 8.45 -7.99 14.70
C LYS A 68 6.91 -7.96 14.63
N PRO A 69 6.16 -7.56 15.67
CA PRO A 69 4.70 -7.50 15.58
C PRO A 69 4.19 -6.53 14.51
N LEU A 70 4.87 -5.41 14.28
CA LEU A 70 4.49 -4.47 13.23
C LEU A 70 4.76 -5.04 11.84
N VAL A 71 5.87 -5.78 11.67
CA VAL A 71 6.14 -6.51 10.41
C VAL A 71 5.03 -7.51 10.13
N GLU A 72 4.66 -8.34 11.12
CA GLU A 72 3.58 -9.33 10.97
C GLU A 72 2.23 -8.66 10.66
N GLN A 73 1.93 -7.52 11.31
CA GLN A 73 0.72 -6.75 11.04
C GLN A 73 0.67 -6.22 9.59
N HIS A 74 1.77 -5.68 9.08
CA HIS A 74 1.85 -5.20 7.70
C HIS A 74 1.73 -6.35 6.70
N TYR A 75 2.41 -7.47 6.97
CA TYR A 75 2.35 -8.67 6.15
C TYR A 75 0.91 -9.19 6.01
N GLU A 76 0.22 -9.43 7.13
CA GLU A 76 -1.15 -9.95 7.09
C GLU A 76 -2.11 -8.96 6.43
N PHE A 77 -1.95 -7.65 6.66
CA PHE A 77 -2.74 -6.64 5.96
C PHE A 77 -2.57 -6.73 4.44
N ILE A 78 -1.34 -6.71 3.94
CA ILE A 78 -1.04 -6.75 2.49
C ILE A 78 -1.53 -8.05 1.86
N LYS A 79 -1.28 -9.18 2.51
CA LYS A 79 -1.75 -10.50 2.07
C LYS A 79 -3.27 -10.59 2.00
N ASN A 80 -3.98 -9.95 2.93
CA ASN A 80 -5.43 -9.99 2.97
C ASN A 80 -6.09 -9.12 1.89
N VAL A 81 -5.46 -8.01 1.47
CA VAL A 81 -6.06 -7.06 0.51
C VAL A 81 -5.59 -7.24 -0.92
N THR A 82 -4.44 -7.90 -1.17
CA THR A 82 -3.87 -8.07 -2.51
C THR A 82 -4.13 -9.47 -3.08
N ILE A 83 -3.98 -9.61 -4.40
CA ILE A 83 -4.01 -10.92 -5.09
C ILE A 83 -2.60 -11.50 -5.31
N LEU A 84 -1.59 -10.92 -4.65
CA LEU A 84 -0.20 -11.36 -4.78
C LEU A 84 -0.02 -12.75 -4.14
N HIS A 85 0.82 -13.57 -4.77
CA HIS A 85 1.13 -14.89 -4.23
C HIS A 85 1.87 -14.75 -2.88
N PRO A 86 1.60 -15.59 -1.86
CA PRO A 86 2.21 -15.43 -0.53
C PRO A 86 3.75 -15.46 -0.49
N ARG A 87 4.39 -16.07 -1.48
CA ARG A 87 5.87 -16.07 -1.64
C ARG A 87 6.42 -14.78 -2.26
N SER A 88 5.54 -13.94 -2.81
CA SER A 88 5.87 -12.66 -3.43
C SER A 88 5.72 -11.49 -2.44
N ILE A 89 5.26 -11.76 -1.22
CA ILE A 89 5.10 -10.81 -0.11
C ILE A 89 6.15 -11.12 0.94
#